data_AF-A0A433F4Y9-F1
#
_entry.id   AF-A0A433F4Y9-F1
#
_cell.length_a   1.000
_cell.length_b   1.000
_cell.length_c   1.000
_cell.angle_alpha   90.00
_cell.angle_beta   90.00
_cell.angle_gamma   90.00
#
_symmetry.space_group_name_H-M   'P 1'
#
loop_
_entity.id
_entity.type
_entity.pdbx_description
1 polymer ?
#
loop_
_entity_poly.entity_id
_entity_poly.type
_entity_poly.pdbx_seq_one_letter_code
_entity_poly.pdbx_strand_id
1 'polypeptide(L)'
;MVLPITAFYASLLGICYLYLSFLVIGVRRKNQISLGDGGNEDLKRLSRAHGNFSEYVPITLIMVACFEANTGQGWAVHALACALLFGRIFHAYGLRHHSGASWQRIAGMMLTFLAMLVAAIANLMLIHFGL
;
A
#
# COMPACT_ATOMS: atom_id res chain seq x y z
N MET A 1 -21.37 9.30 7.51
CA MET A 1 -20.90 8.19 8.37
C MET A 1 -19.46 8.44 8.79
N VAL A 2 -19.05 7.93 9.95
CA VAL A 2 -17.65 7.91 10.40
C VAL A 2 -16.95 6.67 9.86
N LEU A 3 -15.67 6.78 9.51
CA LEU A 3 -14.84 5.71 8.92
C LEU A 3 -13.67 5.31 9.85
N PRO A 4 -13.95 4.90 11.10
CA PRO A 4 -12.90 4.68 12.09
C PRO A 4 -11.92 3.58 11.70
N ILE A 5 -12.38 2.52 11.04
CA ILE A 5 -11.51 1.39 10.67
C ILE A 5 -10.57 1.83 9.56
N THR A 6 -11.10 2.39 8.48
CA THR A 6 -10.26 2.87 7.37
C THR A 6 -9.32 3.97 7.83
N ALA A 7 -9.76 4.90 8.69
CA ALA A 7 -8.90 5.95 9.24
C ALA A 7 -7.72 5.39 10.04
N PHE A 8 -7.93 4.33 10.82
CA PHE A 8 -6.87 3.65 11.55
C PHE A 8 -5.82 3.06 10.60
N TYR A 9 -6.22 2.26 9.61
CA TYR A 9 -5.26 1.66 8.67
C TYR A 9 -4.63 2.68 7.73
N ALA A 10 -5.38 3.70 7.30
CA ALA A 10 -4.84 4.81 6.51
C ALA A 10 -3.73 5.53 7.27
N SER A 11 -3.88 5.71 8.58
CA SER A 11 -2.87 6.33 9.44
C SER A 11 -1.62 5.46 9.55
N LEU A 12 -1.78 4.14 9.75
CA LEU A 12 -0.64 3.20 9.76
C LEU A 12 0.09 3.17 8.42
N LEU A 13 -0.64 3.10 7.32
CA LEU A 13 -0.09 3.14 5.96
C LEU A 13 0.56 4.49 5.67
N GLY A 14 0.02 5.60 6.19
CA GLY A 14 0.64 6.92 6.13
C GLY A 14 2.00 6.96 6.82
N ILE A 15 2.13 6.34 7.99
CA ILE A 15 3.42 6.18 8.67
C ILE A 15 4.40 5.34 7.82
N CYS A 16 3.93 4.25 7.21
CA CYS A 16 4.75 3.45 6.29
C CYS A 16 5.20 4.28 5.06
N TYR A 17 4.32 5.12 4.52
CA TYR A 17 4.63 6.00 3.41
C TYR A 17 5.74 6.99 3.78
N LEU A 18 5.59 7.68 4.92
CA LEU A 18 6.60 8.62 5.43
C LEU A 18 7.96 7.93 5.64
N TYR A 19 7.97 6.72 6.19
CA TYR A 19 9.19 5.94 6.33
C TYR A 19 9.89 5.71 4.98
N LEU A 20 9.15 5.29 3.95
CA LEU A 20 9.70 5.12 2.60
C LEU A 20 10.17 6.46 2.01
N SER A 21 9.45 7.56 2.24
CA SER A 21 9.86 8.90 1.80
C SER A 21 11.20 9.30 2.42
N PHE A 22 11.39 9.08 3.72
CA PHE A 22 12.65 9.38 4.40
C PHE A 22 13.82 8.53 3.91
N LEU A 23 13.60 7.26 3.57
CA LEU A 23 14.63 6.42 2.95
C LEU A 23 15.07 6.99 1.60
N VAL A 24 14.13 7.39 0.74
CA VAL A 24 14.43 8.01 -0.57
C VAL A 24 15.19 9.33 -0.38
N ILE A 25 14.72 10.20 0.52
CA ILE A 25 15.36 11.49 0.83
C ILE A 25 16.80 11.28 1.35
N GLY A 26 17.00 10.31 2.23
CA GLY A 26 18.32 9.99 2.79
C GLY A 26 19.33 9.61 1.70
N VAL A 27 18.93 8.72 0.77
CA VAL A 27 19.81 8.32 -0.35
C VAL A 27 20.06 9.49 -1.31
N ARG A 28 19.04 10.31 -1.63
CA ARG A 28 19.22 11.50 -2.47
C ARG A 28 20.22 12.48 -1.87
N ARG A 29 20.07 12.82 -0.58
CA ARG A 29 20.96 13.75 0.12
C ARG A 29 22.38 13.20 0.21
N LYS A 30 22.55 11.92 0.55
CA LYS A 30 23.86 11.28 0.65
C LYS A 30 24.63 11.31 -0.68
N ASN A 31 23.93 11.12 -1.80
CA ASN A 31 24.55 11.04 -3.13
C ASN A 31 24.45 12.35 -3.94
N GLN A 32 23.92 13.44 -3.35
CA GLN A 32 23.72 14.74 -4.02
C GLN A 32 22.90 14.65 -5.33
N ILE A 33 21.89 13.76 -5.36
CA ILE A 33 21.06 13.53 -6.56
C ILE A 33 19.79 14.39 -6.48
N SER A 34 19.72 15.43 -7.32
CA SER A 34 18.58 16.36 -7.35
C SER A 34 17.35 15.77 -8.06
N LEU A 35 17.53 15.19 -9.25
CA LEU A 35 16.46 14.66 -10.09
C LEU A 35 16.84 13.29 -10.67
N GLY A 36 15.82 12.49 -11.02
CA GLY A 36 16.02 11.12 -11.49
C GLY A 36 16.62 10.21 -10.40
N ASP A 37 17.34 9.17 -10.83
CA ASP A 37 18.04 8.22 -9.96
C ASP A 37 19.56 8.40 -9.94
N GLY A 38 20.13 9.25 -10.80
CA GLY A 38 21.56 9.53 -10.85
C GLY A 38 22.45 8.31 -11.10
N GLY A 39 21.93 7.23 -11.68
CA GLY A 39 22.63 5.96 -11.84
C GLY A 39 22.78 5.16 -10.53
N ASN A 40 22.15 5.61 -9.45
CA ASN A 40 22.20 4.94 -8.15
C ASN A 40 21.11 3.86 -8.05
N GLU A 41 21.53 2.60 -8.05
CA GLU A 41 20.63 1.44 -7.99
C GLU A 41 19.77 1.38 -6.72
N ASP A 42 20.29 1.85 -5.58
CA ASP A 42 19.50 1.89 -4.33
C ASP A 42 18.40 2.94 -4.41
N LEU A 43 18.71 4.12 -4.94
CA LEU A 43 17.73 5.17 -5.16
C LEU A 43 16.64 4.72 -6.14
N LYS A 44 17.03 4.03 -7.22
CA LYS A 44 16.09 3.45 -8.19
C LYS A 44 15.14 2.46 -7.53
N ARG A 45 15.65 1.54 -6.72
CA ARG A 45 14.84 0.54 -5.98
C ARG A 45 13.89 1.19 -4.97
N LEU A 46 14.40 2.10 -4.13
CA LEU A 46 13.60 2.79 -3.12
C LEU A 46 12.54 3.70 -3.76
N SER A 47 12.91 4.42 -4.83
CA SER A 47 11.98 5.27 -5.58
C SER A 47 10.84 4.46 -6.18
N ARG A 48 11.09 3.28 -6.75
CA ARG A 48 10.01 2.40 -7.24
C ARG A 48 9.18 1.80 -6.12
N ALA A 49 9.76 1.46 -4.98
CA ALA A 49 8.97 0.99 -3.85
C ALA A 49 8.04 2.08 -3.29
N HIS A 50 8.55 3.31 -3.16
CA HIS A 50 7.78 4.48 -2.78
C HIS A 50 6.69 4.80 -3.83
N GLY A 51 7.04 4.77 -5.12
CA GLY A 51 6.11 4.95 -6.24
C GLY A 51 4.99 3.92 -6.26
N ASN A 52 5.32 2.63 -6.19
CA ASN A 52 4.32 1.56 -6.08
C ASN A 52 3.39 1.76 -4.87
N PHE A 53 3.92 2.25 -3.75
CA PHE A 53 3.09 2.56 -2.59
C PHE A 53 2.09 3.67 -2.91
N SER A 54 2.56 4.81 -3.46
CA SER A 54 1.67 5.93 -3.84
C SER A 54 0.67 5.59 -4.94
N GLU A 55 1.00 4.63 -5.81
CA GLU A 55 0.13 4.22 -6.92
C GLU A 55 -1.01 3.31 -6.43
N TYR A 56 -0.72 2.34 -5.55
CA TYR A 56 -1.70 1.30 -5.20
C TYR A 56 -2.42 1.52 -3.86
N VAL A 57 -1.75 2.10 -2.87
CA VAL A 57 -2.33 2.22 -1.52
C VAL A 57 -3.47 3.23 -1.45
N PRO A 58 -3.35 4.46 -2.00
CA PRO A 58 -4.44 5.44 -1.92
C PRO A 58 -5.71 4.96 -2.60
N ILE A 59 -5.61 4.41 -3.81
CA ILE A 59 -6.79 3.94 -4.56
C ILE A 59 -7.47 2.76 -3.85
N THR A 60 -6.70 1.86 -3.22
CA THR A 60 -7.26 0.77 -2.42
C THR A 60 -7.94 1.30 -1.16
N LEU A 61 -7.33 2.25 -0.45
CA LEU A 61 -7.94 2.87 0.73
C LEU A 61 -9.23 3.62 0.41
N ILE A 62 -9.32 4.26 -0.76
CA ILE A 62 -10.58 4.88 -1.22
C ILE A 62 -11.66 3.82 -1.39
N MET A 63 -11.36 2.68 -2.01
CA MET A 63 -12.33 1.59 -2.15
C MET A 63 -12.75 0.99 -0.81
N VAL A 64 -11.80 0.83 0.14
CA VAL A 64 -12.11 0.34 1.49
C VAL A 64 -12.95 1.36 2.27
N ALA A 65 -12.66 2.66 2.15
CA ALA A 65 -13.45 3.73 2.74
C ALA A 65 -14.88 3.73 2.18
N CYS A 66 -15.04 3.61 0.86
CA CYS A 66 -16.35 3.48 0.24
C CYS A 66 -17.09 2.25 0.77
N PHE A 67 -16.40 1.12 0.92
CA PHE A 67 -17.01 -0.10 1.43
C PHE A 67 -17.47 0.03 2.90
N GLU A 68 -16.64 0.61 3.78
CA GLU A 68 -17.00 0.91 5.17
C GLU A 68 -18.16 1.91 5.25
N ALA A 69 -18.15 2.92 4.36
CA ALA A 69 -19.20 3.94 4.26
C ALA A 69 -20.55 3.40 3.80
N ASN A 70 -20.63 2.16 3.31
CA ASN A 70 -21.87 1.60 2.76
C ASN A 70 -22.33 0.29 3.43
N THR A 71 -21.44 -0.53 4.00
CA THR A 71 -21.83 -1.90 4.45
C THR A 71 -22.08 -2.08 5.94
N GLY A 72 -21.47 -1.26 6.81
CA GLY A 72 -21.46 -1.51 8.26
C GLY A 72 -20.78 -2.82 8.71
N GLN A 73 -20.32 -3.69 7.79
CA GLN A 73 -19.66 -4.96 8.10
C GLN A 73 -18.17 -4.75 8.41
N GLY A 74 -17.89 -4.30 9.63
CA GLY A 74 -16.53 -3.92 10.05
C GLY A 74 -15.47 -5.02 9.90
N TRP A 75 -15.84 -6.29 10.04
CA TRP A 75 -14.90 -7.41 9.90
C TRP A 75 -14.29 -7.50 8.50
N ALA A 76 -15.09 -7.25 7.45
CA ALA A 76 -14.65 -7.30 6.06
C ALA A 76 -13.74 -6.11 5.74
N VAL A 77 -14.06 -4.92 6.29
CA VAL A 77 -13.19 -3.73 6.22
C VAL A 77 -11.83 -4.02 6.86
N HIS A 78 -11.81 -4.62 8.06
CA HIS A 78 -10.57 -5.04 8.72
C HIS A 78 -9.77 -6.03 7.88
N ALA A 79 -10.43 -7.04 7.29
CA ALA A 79 -9.75 -8.04 6.46
C ALA A 79 -9.07 -7.41 5.24
N LEU A 80 -9.78 -6.54 4.51
CA LEU A 80 -9.24 -5.83 3.35
C LEU A 80 -8.08 -4.90 3.73
N ALA A 81 -8.25 -4.11 4.79
CA ALA A 81 -7.25 -3.15 5.23
C ALA A 81 -6.01 -3.82 5.83
N CYS A 82 -6.17 -4.93 6.56
CA CYS A 82 -5.08 -5.78 7.02
C CYS A 82 -4.29 -6.37 5.85
N ALA A 83 -4.97 -6.94 4.85
CA ALA A 83 -4.32 -7.51 3.68
C ALA A 83 -3.46 -6.48 2.95
N LEU A 84 -3.97 -5.24 2.81
CA LEU A 84 -3.22 -4.12 2.26
C LEU A 84 -1.98 -3.78 3.12
N LEU A 85 -2.16 -3.60 4.44
CA LEU A 85 -1.06 -3.25 5.35
C LEU A 85 0.04 -4.31 5.36
N PHE A 86 -0.29 -5.57 5.60
CA PHE A 86 0.69 -6.66 5.63
C PHE A 86 1.34 -6.89 4.26
N GLY A 87 0.57 -6.74 3.17
CA GLY A 87 1.12 -6.79 1.82
C GLY A 87 2.22 -5.75 1.60
N ARG A 88 2.03 -4.53 2.11
CA ARG A 88 3.04 -3.46 2.01
C ARG A 88 4.24 -3.69 2.92
N ILE A 89 4.03 -4.20 4.14
CA ILE A 89 5.12 -4.56 5.06
C ILE A 89 5.99 -5.67 4.46
N PHE A 90 5.40 -6.74 3.93
CA PHE A 90 6.15 -7.83 3.29
C PHE A 90 6.89 -7.37 2.03
N HIS A 91 6.25 -6.53 1.20
CA HIS A 91 6.92 -5.98 0.01
C HIS A 91 8.12 -5.11 0.40
N ALA A 92 7.98 -4.24 1.40
CA ALA A 92 9.07 -3.40 1.90
C ALA A 92 10.20 -4.24 2.55
N TYR A 93 9.85 -5.27 3.31
CA TYR A 93 10.82 -6.20 3.90
C TYR A 93 11.63 -6.92 2.83
N GLY A 94 10.95 -7.46 1.80
CA GLY A 94 11.58 -8.16 0.69
C GLY A 94 12.49 -7.28 -0.15
N LEU A 95 12.19 -5.98 -0.26
CA LEU A 95 13.05 -5.00 -0.93
C LEU A 95 14.34 -4.73 -0.15
N ARG A 96 14.27 -4.71 1.18
CA ARG A 96 15.40 -4.38 2.05
C ARG A 96 16.41 -5.53 2.20
N HIS A 97 15.95 -6.78 2.20
CA HIS A 97 16.79 -7.93 2.56
C HIS A 97 17.27 -8.76 1.36
N HIS A 98 16.73 -8.55 0.16
CA HIS A 98 17.06 -9.36 -1.00
C HIS A 98 17.35 -8.51 -2.24
N SER A 99 18.42 -8.85 -2.95
CA SER A 99 18.66 -8.37 -4.31
C SER A 99 17.83 -9.20 -5.30
N GLY A 100 17.08 -8.55 -6.19
CA GLY A 100 16.27 -9.24 -7.19
C GLY A 100 14.87 -9.65 -6.72
N ALA A 101 14.25 -10.59 -7.45
CA ALA A 101 12.92 -11.10 -7.13
C ALA A 101 12.97 -11.95 -5.85
N SER A 102 12.16 -11.59 -4.85
CA SER A 102 12.06 -12.32 -3.58
C SER A 102 10.62 -12.74 -3.34
N TRP A 103 10.42 -13.88 -2.69
CA TRP A 103 9.09 -14.42 -2.43
C TRP A 103 8.24 -13.44 -1.59
N GLN A 104 8.86 -12.66 -0.71
CA GLN A 104 8.18 -11.63 0.10
C GLN A 104 7.65 -10.49 -0.77
N ARG A 105 8.38 -10.10 -1.84
CA ARG A 105 7.89 -9.11 -2.80
C ARG A 105 6.70 -9.62 -3.59
N ILE A 106 6.74 -10.90 -4.01
CA ILE A 106 5.65 -11.54 -4.74
C ILE A 106 4.41 -11.65 -3.83
N ALA A 107 4.57 -12.23 -2.64
CA ALA A 107 3.48 -12.36 -1.68
C ALA A 107 2.88 -11.00 -1.28
N GLY A 108 3.72 -9.99 -1.05
CA GLY A 108 3.27 -8.64 -0.72
C GLY A 108 2.48 -7.96 -1.84
N MET A 109 2.90 -8.15 -3.09
CA MET A 109 2.16 -7.67 -4.27
C MET A 109 0.83 -8.40 -4.43
N MET A 110 0.82 -9.74 -4.31
CA MET A 110 -0.39 -10.54 -4.40
C MET A 110 -1.43 -10.13 -3.36
N LEU A 111 -1.02 -9.92 -2.09
CA LEU A 111 -1.91 -9.46 -1.05
C LEU A 111 -2.53 -8.10 -1.35
N THR A 112 -1.76 -7.17 -1.91
CA THR A 112 -2.31 -5.86 -2.25
C THR A 112 -3.28 -5.93 -3.42
N PHE A 113 -2.93 -6.67 -4.47
CA PHE A 113 -3.80 -6.81 -5.64
C PHE A 113 -5.08 -7.56 -5.28
N LEU A 114 -4.99 -8.56 -4.40
CA LEU A 114 -6.16 -9.25 -3.88
C LEU A 114 -7.04 -8.31 -3.06
N ALA A 115 -6.46 -7.52 -2.14
CA ALA A 115 -7.21 -6.53 -1.37
C ALA A 115 -7.93 -5.52 -2.29
N MET A 116 -7.24 -5.05 -3.33
CA MET A 116 -7.80 -4.12 -4.32
C MET A 116 -8.92 -4.75 -5.13
N LEU A 117 -8.72 -5.96 -5.65
CA LEU A 117 -9.72 -6.68 -6.45
C LEU A 117 -10.96 -7.02 -5.63
N VAL A 118 -10.76 -7.55 -4.41
CA VAL A 118 -11.88 -7.89 -3.53
C VAL A 118 -12.62 -6.63 -3.08
N ALA A 119 -11.94 -5.53 -2.76
CA ALA A 119 -12.60 -4.27 -2.44
C ALA A 119 -13.42 -3.73 -3.63
N ALA A 120 -12.91 -3.82 -4.85
CA ALA A 120 -13.63 -3.42 -6.06
C ALA A 120 -14.89 -4.28 -6.27
N ILE A 121 -14.75 -5.60 -6.23
CA ILE A 121 -15.86 -6.54 -6.39
C ILE A 121 -16.89 -6.34 -5.28
N ALA A 122 -16.45 -6.19 -4.02
CA ALA A 122 -17.34 -6.03 -2.89
C ALA A 122 -18.16 -4.73 -2.98
N ASN A 123 -17.55 -3.62 -3.40
CA ASN A 123 -18.30 -2.38 -3.68
C ASN A 123 -19.33 -2.57 -4.81
N LEU A 124 -18.97 -3.23 -5.91
CA LEU A 124 -19.89 -3.48 -7.02
C LEU A 124 -21.06 -4.38 -6.62
N MET A 125 -20.79 -5.47 -5.90
CA MET A 125 -21.81 -6.38 -5.38
C MET A 125 -22.74 -5.67 -4.42
N LEU A 126 -22.17 -4.88 -3.51
CA LEU A 126 -22.93 -4.09 -2.53
C LEU A 126 -23.92 -3.15 -3.22
N ILE A 127 -23.44 -2.35 -4.17
CA ILE A 127 -24.26 -1.36 -4.86
C ILE A 127 -25.32 -2.04 -5.74
N HIS A 128 -24.97 -3.14 -6.40
CA HIS A 128 -25.88 -3.78 -7.36
C HIS A 128 -26.91 -4.70 -6.70
N PHE A 129 -26.53 -5.40 -5.62
CA PHE A 129 -27.39 -6.38 -4.95
C PHE A 129 -27.96 -5.88 -3.61
N GLY A 130 -27.53 -4.71 -3.12
CA GLY A 130 -28.03 -4.12 -1.87
C GLY A 130 -27.70 -4.92 -0.61
N LEU A 131 -26.55 -5.62 -0.61
CA LEU A 131 -26.05 -6.46 0.49
C LEU A 131 -25.52 -5.69 1.69
#